data_AF-A0AAW3A6R8-F1
#
_entry.id   AF-A0AAW3A6R8-F1
#
_cell.length_a   1.000
_cell.length_b   1.000
_cell.length_c   1.000
_cell.angle_alpha   90.00
_cell.angle_beta   90.00
_cell.angle_gamma   90.00
#
_symmetry.space_group_name_H-M   'P 1'
#
loop_
_entity.id
_entity.type
_entity.pdbx_description
1 polymer ?
#
loop_
_entity_poly.entity_id
_entity_poly.type
_entity_poly.pdbx_seq_one_letter_code
_entity_poly.pdbx_strand_id
1 'polypeptide(L)'
;MSCEHIDPNDFHSPAANQYTLNCLEELARSPKFRSYVRHVEYKERFYLTWFLAPFTLFGILYYHLVMFGEEGINLFMDQSTRSSVSLSAPPAGMVAATMLMLLFAVPCIVIAPFVGFFEEPHRWQSLVTLAFLTLVNMTIVSFGGGRLHYPPFVTTVPPVTELIVSWRPMDVAVVLLRDIFVRRALCLQGFLLAGCAVAFWQSSFWDRTWHPPLPLVTIPIAVGLSGIGWWMTVQKAVPLFLTADGRPTPVAEGLHWSVVQSDPVGAASLCLTVVKEIFRQVVRDAAPLWQQPQLPMVLQNPSSCVSLYLAAASMTLVHVFILLAKPVVDFVFGAFFFVLPTDPTLWGLALIGTIGGAVTLWRMNDGLVYVPHIVGLCAITFSLLLNGFCA
;
A
#
# COMPACT_ATOMS: atom_id res chain seq x y z
N MET A 1 -21.52 26.18 -38.98
CA MET A 1 -21.00 25.24 -39.98
C MET A 1 -22.03 24.13 -40.13
N SER A 2 -22.67 24.05 -41.30
CA SER A 2 -23.59 22.95 -41.64
C SER A 2 -22.76 21.70 -41.91
N CYS A 3 -23.07 20.60 -41.21
CA CYS A 3 -22.52 19.30 -41.59
C CYS A 3 -23.19 18.90 -42.91
N GLU A 4 -22.45 18.95 -44.02
CA GLU A 4 -22.93 18.43 -45.30
C GLU A 4 -23.09 16.91 -45.20
N HIS A 5 -24.27 16.42 -45.57
CA HIS A 5 -24.59 15.00 -45.53
C HIS A 5 -23.97 14.31 -46.74
N ILE A 6 -22.98 13.44 -46.50
CA ILE A 6 -22.37 12.61 -47.53
C ILE A 6 -23.26 11.37 -47.72
N ASP A 7 -23.65 11.10 -48.95
CA ASP A 7 -24.46 9.92 -49.31
C ASP A 7 -23.67 8.63 -48.97
N PRO A 8 -24.26 7.65 -48.25
CA PRO A 8 -23.54 6.44 -47.80
C PRO A 8 -22.86 5.63 -48.92
N ASN A 9 -23.30 5.76 -50.16
CA ASN A 9 -22.66 5.12 -51.31
C ASN A 9 -21.35 5.80 -51.76
N ASP A 10 -21.15 7.07 -51.40
CA ASP A 10 -19.96 7.87 -51.76
C ASP A 10 -18.92 7.93 -50.63
N PHE A 11 -19.14 7.20 -49.53
CA PHE A 11 -18.28 7.20 -48.34
C PHE A 11 -16.86 6.67 -48.61
N HIS A 12 -16.69 5.84 -49.65
CA HIS A 12 -15.38 5.34 -50.09
C HIS A 12 -14.78 6.11 -51.27
N SER A 13 -15.39 7.23 -51.66
CA SER A 13 -14.88 8.05 -52.76
C SER A 13 -13.57 8.75 -52.40
N PRO A 14 -12.73 9.11 -53.39
CA PRO A 14 -11.53 9.92 -53.16
C PRO A 14 -11.83 11.25 -52.43
N ALA A 15 -13.01 11.83 -52.68
CA ALA A 15 -13.46 13.06 -52.05
C ALA A 15 -13.76 12.88 -50.56
N ALA A 16 -14.42 11.78 -50.17
CA ALA A 16 -14.66 11.44 -48.77
C ALA A 16 -13.34 11.16 -48.02
N ASN A 17 -12.38 10.50 -48.66
CA ASN A 17 -11.03 10.32 -48.11
C ASN A 17 -10.31 11.66 -47.92
N GLN A 18 -10.35 12.56 -48.91
CA GLN A 18 -9.74 13.89 -48.81
C GLN A 18 -10.38 14.72 -47.69
N TYR A 19 -11.70 14.69 -47.57
CA TYR A 19 -12.44 15.35 -46.50
C TYR A 19 -12.04 14.81 -45.12
N THR A 20 -11.97 13.48 -44.98
CA THR A 20 -11.52 12.82 -43.75
C THR A 20 -10.11 13.23 -43.38
N LEU A 21 -9.17 13.26 -44.35
CA LEU A 21 -7.79 13.71 -44.12
C LEU A 21 -7.73 15.18 -43.67
N ASN A 22 -8.52 16.06 -44.28
CA ASN A 22 -8.59 17.46 -43.89
C ASN A 22 -9.15 17.62 -42.46
N CYS A 23 -10.21 16.87 -42.11
CA CYS A 23 -10.76 16.86 -40.76
C CYS A 23 -9.77 16.30 -39.73
N LEU A 24 -9.02 15.25 -40.08
CA LEU A 24 -7.96 14.70 -39.24
C LEU A 24 -6.82 15.70 -39.04
N GLU A 25 -6.43 16.42 -40.10
CA GLU A 25 -5.39 17.45 -40.01
C GLU A 25 -5.85 18.65 -39.16
N GLU A 26 -7.11 19.07 -39.31
CA GLU A 26 -7.73 20.11 -38.49
C GLU A 26 -7.83 19.67 -37.01
N LEU A 27 -8.24 18.43 -36.77
CA LEU A 27 -8.28 17.85 -35.42
C LEU A 27 -6.88 17.78 -34.81
N ALA A 28 -5.88 17.30 -35.55
CA ALA A 28 -4.49 17.21 -35.08
C ALA A 28 -3.86 18.57 -34.78
N ARG A 29 -4.28 19.62 -35.49
CA ARG A 29 -3.85 21.00 -35.27
C ARG A 29 -4.63 21.70 -34.16
N SER A 30 -5.77 21.16 -33.72
CA SER A 30 -6.59 21.71 -32.64
C SER A 30 -5.79 21.82 -31.33
N PRO A 31 -5.85 22.96 -30.62
CA PRO A 31 -5.13 23.15 -29.36
C PRO A 31 -5.58 22.14 -28.30
N LYS A 32 -6.85 21.71 -28.33
CA LYS A 32 -7.40 20.71 -27.40
C LYS A 32 -6.82 19.32 -27.65
N PHE A 33 -6.71 18.92 -28.90
CA PHE A 33 -6.12 17.62 -29.26
C PHE A 33 -4.63 17.60 -28.90
N ARG A 34 -3.89 18.68 -29.17
CA ARG A 34 -2.48 18.81 -28.74
C ARG A 34 -2.32 18.75 -27.22
N SER A 35 -3.22 19.38 -26.47
CA SER A 35 -3.26 19.32 -24.99
C SER A 35 -3.47 17.88 -24.51
N TYR A 36 -4.43 17.18 -25.11
CA TYR A 36 -4.71 15.77 -24.85
C TYR A 36 -3.49 14.88 -25.15
N VAL A 37 -2.89 15.00 -26.34
CA VAL A 37 -1.70 14.21 -26.73
C VAL A 37 -0.55 14.42 -25.75
N ARG A 38 -0.26 15.68 -25.38
CA ARG A 38 0.78 15.98 -24.38
C ARG A 38 0.47 15.35 -23.03
N HIS A 39 -0.79 15.35 -22.61
CA HIS A 39 -1.22 14.72 -21.36
C HIS A 39 -1.05 13.19 -21.41
N VAL A 40 -1.37 12.54 -22.53
CA VAL A 40 -1.16 11.10 -22.73
C VAL A 40 0.34 10.77 -22.73
N GLU A 41 1.16 11.46 -23.53
CA GLU A 41 2.63 11.28 -23.53
C GLU A 41 3.24 11.49 -22.14
N TYR A 42 2.71 12.45 -21.39
CA TYR A 42 3.14 12.71 -20.03
C TYR A 42 2.82 11.55 -19.09
N LYS A 43 1.65 10.92 -19.25
CA LYS A 43 1.23 9.75 -18.48
C LYS A 43 2.05 8.51 -18.82
N GLU A 44 2.32 8.28 -20.10
CA GLU A 44 3.11 7.12 -20.56
C GLU A 44 4.50 7.10 -19.94
N ARG A 45 5.08 8.27 -19.63
CA ARG A 45 6.35 8.35 -18.91
C ARG A 45 6.29 7.65 -17.55
N PHE A 46 5.15 7.58 -16.87
CA PHE A 46 5.05 6.86 -15.60
C PHE A 46 5.13 5.35 -15.75
N TYR A 47 4.89 4.77 -16.93
CA TYR A 47 5.12 3.35 -17.16
C TYR A 47 6.59 2.97 -16.92
N LEU A 48 7.51 3.92 -17.11
CA LEU A 48 8.94 3.69 -16.81
C LEU A 48 9.21 3.46 -15.32
N THR A 49 8.31 3.85 -14.41
CA THR A 49 8.44 3.56 -12.96
C THR A 49 8.47 2.05 -12.66
N TRP A 50 7.78 1.24 -13.46
CA TRP A 50 7.80 -0.24 -13.37
C TRP A 50 9.19 -0.83 -13.59
N PHE A 51 10.00 -0.22 -14.46
CA PHE A 51 11.35 -0.68 -14.74
C PHE A 51 12.36 -0.09 -13.75
N LEU A 52 12.13 1.15 -13.33
CA LEU A 52 13.06 1.89 -12.49
C LEU A 52 13.15 1.32 -11.05
N ALA A 53 12.03 0.83 -10.53
CA ALA A 53 11.94 0.15 -9.24
C ALA A 53 12.86 -1.09 -9.10
N PRO A 54 12.80 -2.12 -9.99
CA PRO A 54 13.68 -3.28 -9.89
C PRO A 54 15.14 -2.95 -10.17
N PHE A 55 15.45 -2.01 -11.08
CA PHE A 55 16.84 -1.58 -11.32
C PHE A 55 17.45 -0.89 -10.10
N THR A 56 16.70 0.00 -9.44
CA THR A 56 17.18 0.64 -8.20
C THR A 56 17.36 -0.39 -7.09
N LEU A 57 16.44 -1.34 -6.94
CA LEU A 57 16.57 -2.44 -5.98
C LEU A 57 17.81 -3.31 -6.27
N PHE A 58 18.06 -3.66 -7.53
CA PHE A 58 19.25 -4.43 -7.91
C PHE A 58 20.54 -3.67 -7.55
N GLY A 59 20.60 -2.37 -7.83
CA GLY A 59 21.72 -1.52 -7.43
C GLY A 59 21.92 -1.46 -5.91
N ILE A 60 20.83 -1.37 -5.14
CA ILE A 60 20.88 -1.38 -3.67
C ILE A 60 21.33 -2.75 -3.14
N LEU A 61 20.88 -3.85 -3.75
CA LEU A 61 21.25 -5.21 -3.35
C LEU A 61 22.72 -5.51 -3.70
N TYR A 62 23.18 -5.04 -4.86
CA TYR A 62 24.59 -5.07 -5.20
C TYR A 62 25.42 -4.27 -4.19
N TYR A 63 25.00 -3.04 -3.88
CA TYR A 63 25.65 -2.22 -2.85
C TYR A 63 25.69 -2.93 -1.50
N HIS A 64 24.58 -3.59 -1.11
CA HIS A 64 24.49 -4.37 0.13
C HIS A 64 25.55 -5.48 0.18
N LEU A 65 25.64 -6.29 -0.88
CA LEU A 65 26.58 -7.40 -0.96
C LEU A 65 28.03 -6.93 -0.98
N VAL A 66 28.32 -5.82 -1.68
CA VAL A 66 29.67 -5.22 -1.68
C VAL A 66 30.04 -4.68 -0.30
N MET A 67 29.08 -4.07 0.41
CA MET A 67 29.32 -3.43 1.70
C MET A 67 29.50 -4.43 2.84
N PHE A 68 28.72 -5.51 2.83
CA PHE A 68 28.66 -6.47 3.95
C PHE A 68 29.23 -7.85 3.62
N GLY A 69 29.64 -8.09 2.38
CA GLY A 69 30.27 -9.35 1.95
C GLY A 69 29.39 -10.58 2.23
N GLU A 70 30.03 -11.69 2.62
CA GLU A 70 29.35 -12.94 2.97
C GLU A 70 28.43 -12.81 4.20
N GLU A 71 28.73 -11.86 5.10
CA GLU A 71 27.89 -11.56 6.26
C GLU A 71 26.64 -10.73 5.90
N GLY A 72 26.55 -10.17 4.70
CA GLY A 72 25.39 -9.39 4.25
C GLY A 72 24.09 -10.18 4.22
N ILE A 73 24.16 -11.45 3.79
CA ILE A 73 23.00 -12.34 3.84
C ILE A 73 22.61 -12.63 5.30
N ASN A 74 23.61 -12.83 6.17
CA ASN A 74 23.40 -13.07 7.60
C ASN A 74 22.82 -11.84 8.31
N LEU A 75 23.11 -10.62 7.86
CA LEU A 75 22.50 -9.38 8.37
C LEU A 75 20.99 -9.28 8.11
N PHE A 76 20.50 -9.93 7.05
CA PHE A 76 19.07 -10.11 6.81
C PHE A 76 18.47 -11.30 7.59
N MET A 77 19.26 -12.34 7.85
CA MET A 77 18.79 -13.62 8.40
C MET A 77 18.87 -13.70 9.94
N ASP A 78 19.88 -13.12 10.59
CA ASP A 78 20.14 -13.25 12.02
C ASP A 78 20.30 -11.88 12.72
N GLN A 79 19.57 -11.70 13.82
CA GLN A 79 19.62 -10.49 14.64
C GLN A 79 20.92 -10.40 15.45
N SER A 80 21.52 -11.54 15.81
CA SER A 80 22.75 -11.58 16.61
C SER A 80 23.93 -10.95 15.85
N THR A 81 23.96 -11.15 14.53
CA THR A 81 24.97 -10.62 13.60
C THR A 81 24.89 -9.10 13.41
N ARG A 82 23.84 -8.43 13.92
CA ARG A 82 23.78 -6.95 13.95
C ARG A 82 24.56 -6.38 15.13
N SER A 83 24.60 -7.11 16.24
CA SER A 83 25.34 -6.69 17.44
C SER A 83 26.86 -6.78 17.24
N SER A 84 27.32 -7.59 16.29
CA SER A 84 28.72 -7.66 15.86
C SER A 84 29.13 -6.54 14.92
N VAL A 85 28.18 -5.83 14.28
CA VAL A 85 28.48 -4.66 13.43
C VAL A 85 28.69 -3.42 14.30
N SER A 86 29.88 -3.32 14.88
CA SER A 86 30.37 -2.15 15.61
C SER A 86 30.80 -1.05 14.62
N LEU A 87 29.87 -0.20 14.21
CA LEU A 87 30.16 1.00 13.41
C LEU A 87 30.29 2.23 14.32
N SER A 88 31.43 2.93 14.22
CA SER A 88 31.66 4.20 14.93
C SER A 88 30.82 5.35 14.37
N ALA A 89 30.48 5.30 13.07
CA ALA A 89 29.61 6.23 12.38
C ALA A 89 28.88 5.54 11.20
N PRO A 90 27.69 6.01 10.82
CA PRO A 90 26.97 5.48 9.65
C PRO A 90 27.73 5.82 8.36
N PRO A 91 28.04 4.83 7.50
CA PRO A 91 28.72 5.08 6.23
C PRO A 91 27.87 5.96 5.30
N ALA A 92 28.49 6.94 4.64
CA ALA A 92 27.78 7.88 3.78
C ALA A 92 26.97 7.19 2.66
N GLY A 93 27.49 6.08 2.11
CA GLY A 93 26.78 5.28 1.11
C GLY A 93 25.51 4.63 1.64
N MET A 94 25.47 4.22 2.92
CA MET A 94 24.28 3.65 3.55
C MET A 94 23.20 4.72 3.75
N VAL A 95 23.60 5.92 4.19
CA VAL A 95 22.68 7.07 4.32
C VAL A 95 22.08 7.42 2.95
N ALA A 96 22.92 7.51 1.91
CA ALA A 96 22.48 7.79 0.55
C ALA A 96 21.55 6.69 0.00
N ALA A 97 21.89 5.41 0.18
CA ALA A 97 21.07 4.29 -0.23
C ALA A 97 19.71 4.27 0.49
N THR A 98 19.70 4.60 1.78
CA THR A 98 18.47 4.69 2.58
C THR A 98 17.56 5.81 2.06
N MET A 99 18.11 6.99 1.81
CA MET A 99 17.35 8.11 1.24
C MET A 99 16.84 7.79 -0.17
N LEU A 100 17.65 7.14 -1.01
CA LEU A 100 17.24 6.67 -2.33
C LEU A 100 16.08 5.67 -2.23
N MET A 101 16.12 4.74 -1.28
CA MET A 101 15.00 3.80 -1.07
C MET A 101 13.71 4.51 -0.69
N LEU A 102 13.76 5.42 0.29
CA LEU A 102 12.57 6.05 0.85
C LEU A 102 11.97 7.13 -0.06
N LEU A 103 12.82 7.91 -0.73
CA LEU A 103 12.39 9.02 -1.57
C LEU A 103 12.15 8.61 -3.03
N PHE A 104 12.58 7.41 -3.43
CA PHE A 104 12.56 7.05 -4.83
C PHE A 104 12.17 5.59 -5.10
N ALA A 105 12.89 4.59 -4.58
CA ALA A 105 12.60 3.19 -4.90
C ALA A 105 11.21 2.76 -4.40
N VAL A 106 10.91 2.94 -3.11
CA VAL A 106 9.60 2.61 -2.52
C VAL A 106 8.47 3.39 -3.19
N PRO A 107 8.55 4.72 -3.39
CA PRO A 107 7.56 5.46 -4.16
C PRO A 107 7.32 4.92 -5.57
N CYS A 108 8.37 4.59 -6.34
CA CYS A 108 8.22 4.01 -7.68
C CYS A 108 7.46 2.68 -7.64
N ILE A 109 7.78 1.81 -6.68
CA ILE A 109 7.10 0.52 -6.47
C ILE A 109 5.64 0.72 -6.09
N VAL A 110 5.36 1.69 -5.23
CA VAL A 110 3.99 1.97 -4.77
C VAL A 110 3.14 2.61 -5.87
N ILE A 111 3.73 3.46 -6.72
CA ILE A 111 3.03 4.13 -7.83
C ILE A 111 2.73 3.14 -8.97
N ALA A 112 3.66 2.24 -9.30
CA ALA A 112 3.55 1.28 -10.40
C ALA A 112 2.18 0.57 -10.52
N PRO A 113 1.61 -0.05 -9.47
CA PRO A 113 0.33 -0.75 -9.56
C PRO A 113 -0.88 0.20 -9.70
N PHE A 114 -0.73 1.48 -9.38
CA PHE A 114 -1.76 2.50 -9.58
C PHE A 114 -1.73 3.14 -10.98
N VAL A 115 -0.61 3.06 -11.68
CA VAL A 115 -0.47 3.56 -13.06
C VAL A 115 -0.92 2.50 -14.07
N GLY A 116 -0.87 1.22 -13.69
CA GLY A 116 -1.20 0.10 -14.60
C GLY A 116 -0.06 -0.20 -15.58
N PHE A 117 -0.24 -1.26 -16.36
CA PHE A 117 0.70 -1.67 -17.41
C PHE A 117 0.02 -1.45 -18.77
N PHE A 118 0.45 -0.41 -19.49
CA PHE A 118 -0.11 0.07 -20.77
C PHE A 118 -1.56 0.60 -20.75
N GLU A 119 -2.39 0.19 -19.79
CA GLU A 119 -3.76 0.68 -19.62
C GLU A 119 -3.93 1.41 -18.27
N GLU A 120 -4.63 2.54 -18.30
CA GLU A 120 -4.97 3.30 -17.10
C GLU A 120 -6.01 2.55 -16.26
N PRO A 121 -5.71 2.20 -14.99
CA PRO A 121 -6.67 1.50 -14.15
C PRO A 121 -7.86 2.41 -13.82
N HIS A 122 -9.05 1.83 -13.80
CA HIS A 122 -10.24 2.53 -13.35
C HIS A 122 -10.12 2.93 -11.88
N ARG A 123 -10.81 4.01 -11.47
CA ARG A 123 -10.81 4.49 -10.07
C ARG A 123 -11.14 3.39 -9.06
N TRP A 124 -12.08 2.51 -9.39
CA TRP A 124 -12.42 1.36 -8.56
C TRP A 124 -11.25 0.38 -8.42
N GLN A 125 -10.55 0.08 -9.52
CA GLN A 125 -9.37 -0.78 -9.49
C GLN A 125 -8.24 -0.16 -8.65
N SER A 126 -8.05 1.17 -8.72
CA SER A 126 -7.11 1.87 -7.83
C SER A 126 -7.47 1.70 -6.35
N LEU A 127 -8.76 1.78 -5.99
CA LEU A 127 -9.22 1.56 -4.61
C LEU A 127 -9.04 0.09 -4.17
N VAL A 128 -9.31 -0.88 -5.06
CA VAL A 128 -9.07 -2.30 -4.78
C VAL A 128 -7.57 -2.56 -4.58
N THR A 129 -6.70 -1.99 -5.42
CA THR A 129 -5.24 -2.05 -5.27
C THR A 129 -4.80 -1.42 -3.95
N LEU A 130 -5.37 -0.28 -3.56
CA LEU A 130 -5.09 0.35 -2.27
C LEU A 130 -5.45 -0.61 -1.12
N ALA A 131 -6.65 -1.18 -1.11
CA ALA A 131 -7.08 -2.13 -0.08
C ALA A 131 -6.17 -3.37 -0.02
N PHE A 132 -5.79 -3.92 -1.17
CA PHE A 132 -4.87 -5.04 -1.26
C PHE A 132 -3.49 -4.70 -0.69
N LEU A 133 -2.90 -3.57 -1.08
CA LEU A 133 -1.59 -3.13 -0.55
C LEU A 133 -1.67 -2.78 0.95
N THR A 134 -2.81 -2.29 1.43
CA THR A 134 -3.06 -2.10 2.86
C THR A 134 -3.05 -3.43 3.62
N LEU A 135 -3.70 -4.47 3.09
CA LEU A 135 -3.67 -5.83 3.67
C LEU A 135 -2.26 -6.42 3.66
N VAL A 136 -1.51 -6.17 2.59
CA VAL A 136 -0.09 -6.52 2.50
C VAL A 136 0.70 -5.85 3.62
N ASN A 137 0.55 -4.54 3.80
CA ASN A 137 1.23 -3.82 4.88
C ASN A 137 0.83 -4.35 6.26
N MET A 138 -0.45 -4.67 6.50
CA MET A 138 -0.88 -5.34 7.73
C MET A 138 -0.21 -6.68 7.92
N THR A 139 -0.08 -7.47 6.85
CA THR A 139 0.54 -8.81 6.88
C THR A 139 2.03 -8.72 7.19
N ILE A 140 2.75 -7.83 6.50
CA ILE A 140 4.18 -7.56 6.72
C ILE A 140 4.41 -7.14 8.18
N VAL A 141 3.59 -6.23 8.68
CA VAL A 141 3.70 -5.72 10.05
C VAL A 141 3.12 -6.70 11.08
N SER A 142 2.45 -7.78 10.70
CA SER A 142 1.93 -8.78 11.66
C SER A 142 2.82 -10.01 11.75
N PHE A 143 3.38 -10.44 10.61
CA PHE A 143 4.13 -11.69 10.48
C PHE A 143 5.61 -11.48 10.19
N GLY A 144 6.04 -10.22 10.04
CA GLY A 144 7.43 -9.88 9.75
C GLY A 144 8.43 -10.13 10.88
N GLY A 145 7.94 -10.43 12.09
CA GLY A 145 8.76 -10.72 13.28
C GLY A 145 9.61 -9.53 13.75
N GLY A 146 10.43 -9.73 14.79
CA GLY A 146 11.32 -8.68 15.34
C GLY A 146 12.23 -7.98 14.31
N ARG A 147 12.38 -8.57 13.12
CA ARG A 147 13.12 -8.06 11.95
C ARG A 147 12.45 -6.88 11.26
N LEU A 148 11.12 -6.93 11.12
CA LEU A 148 10.30 -5.85 10.57
C LEU A 148 9.70 -4.97 11.66
N HIS A 149 9.73 -5.41 12.93
CA HIS A 149 9.18 -4.76 14.13
C HIS A 149 10.18 -3.89 14.93
N TYR A 150 11.10 -3.16 14.27
CA TYR A 150 11.92 -2.18 14.97
C TYR A 150 11.91 -0.80 14.29
N PRO A 151 12.02 0.30 15.07
CA PRO A 151 12.08 1.65 14.53
C PRO A 151 13.24 1.76 13.52
N PRO A 152 13.03 2.47 12.40
CA PRO A 152 12.08 3.59 12.36
C PRO A 152 10.67 3.23 11.88
N PHE A 153 10.46 2.11 11.17
CA PHE A 153 9.18 1.86 10.51
C PHE A 153 8.12 1.09 11.29
N VAL A 154 8.48 0.34 12.34
CA VAL A 154 7.48 -0.44 13.09
C VAL A 154 7.83 -0.47 14.56
N THR A 155 7.13 0.35 15.35
CA THR A 155 7.13 0.30 16.81
C THR A 155 5.99 -0.60 17.26
N THR A 156 6.17 -1.92 17.30
CA THR A 156 5.24 -2.76 18.07
C THR A 156 5.95 -3.94 18.69
N VAL A 157 6.35 -3.72 19.94
CA VAL A 157 6.31 -4.77 20.96
C VAL A 157 4.87 -4.78 21.50
N PRO A 158 4.20 -5.93 21.68
CA PRO A 158 4.66 -7.32 21.45
C PRO A 158 4.22 -7.94 20.08
N PRO A 159 4.83 -9.06 19.66
CA PRO A 159 4.44 -9.81 18.45
C PRO A 159 3.01 -10.38 18.57
N VAL A 160 2.32 -10.54 17.42
CA VAL A 160 0.92 -11.00 17.35
C VAL A 160 0.71 -12.36 18.01
N THR A 161 1.74 -13.21 18.07
CA THR A 161 1.73 -14.49 18.78
C THR A 161 1.36 -14.38 20.25
N GLU A 162 1.71 -13.28 20.93
CA GLU A 162 1.30 -13.05 22.32
C GLU A 162 -0.14 -12.55 22.44
N LEU A 163 -0.69 -11.92 21.38
CA LEU A 163 -2.09 -11.52 21.32
C LEU A 163 -3.01 -12.73 21.09
N ILE A 164 -2.63 -13.66 20.19
CA ILE A 164 -3.45 -14.81 19.74
C ILE A 164 -3.92 -15.70 20.89
N VAL A 165 -3.12 -15.85 21.95
CA VAL A 165 -3.42 -16.73 23.10
C VAL A 165 -4.64 -16.26 23.91
N SER A 166 -5.10 -15.01 23.73
CA SER A 166 -6.19 -14.39 24.52
C SER A 166 -7.49 -14.14 23.76
N TRP A 167 -7.63 -14.64 22.53
CA TRP A 167 -8.71 -14.20 21.63
C TRP A 167 -10.09 -14.75 22.00
N ARG A 168 -11.04 -13.84 22.28
CA ARG A 168 -12.48 -14.10 22.18
C ARG A 168 -12.93 -13.77 20.74
N PRO A 169 -13.79 -14.60 20.12
CA PRO A 169 -14.17 -14.45 18.70
C PRO A 169 -14.90 -13.13 18.36
N MET A 170 -15.53 -12.46 19.34
CA MET A 170 -16.21 -11.17 19.13
C MET A 170 -15.26 -9.95 19.10
N ASP A 171 -14.00 -10.10 19.52
CA ASP A 171 -13.04 -8.98 19.60
C ASP A 171 -12.05 -8.91 18.43
N VAL A 172 -12.12 -9.85 17.48
CA VAL A 172 -11.14 -9.99 16.38
C VAL A 172 -11.10 -8.76 15.48
N ALA A 173 -12.26 -8.18 15.14
CA ALA A 173 -12.33 -6.98 14.30
C ALA A 173 -11.74 -5.75 15.01
N VAL A 174 -11.99 -5.60 16.31
CA VAL A 174 -11.47 -4.49 17.12
C VAL A 174 -9.96 -4.63 17.29
N VAL A 175 -9.45 -5.84 17.51
CA VAL A 175 -8.01 -6.11 17.60
C VAL A 175 -7.32 -5.89 16.25
N LEU A 176 -7.92 -6.35 15.14
CA LEU A 176 -7.37 -6.13 13.81
C LEU A 176 -7.32 -4.65 13.45
N LEU A 177 -8.37 -3.89 13.77
CA LEU A 177 -8.40 -2.46 13.52
C LEU A 177 -7.47 -1.67 14.47
N ARG A 178 -7.57 -1.88 15.78
CA ARG A 178 -6.80 -1.09 16.76
C ARG A 178 -5.34 -1.49 16.79
N ASP A 179 -5.07 -2.79 16.94
CA ASP A 179 -3.73 -3.29 17.25
C ASP A 179 -2.89 -3.58 16.00
N ILE A 180 -3.53 -3.95 14.87
CA ILE A 180 -2.84 -4.27 13.61
C ILE A 180 -2.91 -3.11 12.60
N PHE A 181 -4.04 -2.44 12.46
CA PHE A 181 -4.10 -1.29 11.55
C PHE A 181 -3.54 -0.03 12.19
N VAL A 182 -4.21 0.49 13.22
CA VAL A 182 -3.93 1.82 13.80
C VAL A 182 -2.53 1.89 14.42
N ARG A 183 -2.16 0.91 15.24
CA ARG A 183 -0.86 0.92 15.94
C ARG A 183 0.33 0.51 15.07
N ARG A 184 0.08 -0.14 13.93
CA ARG A 184 1.07 -0.95 13.21
C ARG A 184 1.19 -0.54 11.75
N ALA A 185 0.14 -0.77 10.96
CA ALA A 185 0.17 -0.51 9.52
C ALA A 185 -0.07 0.96 9.14
N LEU A 186 -0.68 1.77 10.02
CA LEU A 186 -1.10 3.14 9.71
C LEU A 186 0.07 4.04 9.31
N CYS A 187 1.24 3.86 9.91
CA CYS A 187 2.48 4.58 9.56
C CYS A 187 2.86 4.43 8.09
N LEU A 188 2.59 3.27 7.49
CA LEU A 188 2.97 2.95 6.11
C LEU A 188 1.91 3.40 5.09
N GLN A 189 0.69 3.73 5.54
CA GLN A 189 -0.41 4.10 4.65
C GLN A 189 -0.16 5.40 3.87
N GLY A 190 0.68 6.30 4.40
CA GLY A 190 1.00 7.56 3.72
C GLY A 190 1.56 7.36 2.31
N PHE A 191 2.43 6.36 2.13
CA PHE A 191 2.97 6.02 0.82
C PHE A 191 1.88 5.53 -0.13
N LEU A 192 0.99 4.64 0.35
CA LEU A 192 -0.10 4.08 -0.45
C LEU A 192 -1.15 5.14 -0.83
N LEU A 193 -1.54 5.99 0.12
CA LEU A 193 -2.49 7.07 -0.11
C LEU A 193 -1.92 8.11 -1.09
N ALA A 194 -0.64 8.45 -0.97
CA ALA A 194 0.03 9.33 -1.92
C ALA A 194 0.12 8.71 -3.32
N GLY A 195 0.41 7.41 -3.44
CA GLY A 195 0.36 6.69 -4.72
C GLY A 195 -1.04 6.68 -5.33
N CYS A 196 -2.08 6.43 -4.54
CA CYS A 196 -3.48 6.50 -4.99
C CYS A 196 -3.87 7.92 -5.43
N ALA A 197 -3.39 8.95 -4.73
CA ALA A 197 -3.61 10.34 -5.11
C ALA A 197 -2.97 10.69 -6.46
N VAL A 198 -1.78 10.12 -6.76
CA VAL A 198 -1.16 10.24 -8.09
C VAL A 198 -2.06 9.63 -9.17
N ALA A 199 -2.66 8.47 -8.91
CA ALA A 199 -3.61 7.82 -9.83
C ALA A 199 -4.83 8.73 -10.12
N PHE A 200 -5.41 9.33 -9.08
CA PHE A 200 -6.55 10.24 -9.26
C PHE A 200 -6.17 11.53 -9.96
N TRP A 201 -4.99 12.08 -9.66
CA TRP A 201 -4.46 13.25 -10.34
C TRP A 201 -4.22 12.97 -11.83
N GLN A 202 -3.68 11.80 -12.18
CA GLN A 202 -3.55 11.35 -13.57
C GLN A 202 -4.92 11.25 -14.25
N SER A 203 -5.94 10.72 -13.57
CA SER A 203 -7.30 10.63 -14.12
C SER A 203 -8.06 11.97 -14.24
N SER A 204 -7.44 13.09 -13.85
CA SER A 204 -8.08 14.42 -13.89
C SER A 204 -8.03 15.04 -15.30
N PHE A 205 -8.92 16.00 -15.57
CA PHE A 205 -9.05 16.64 -16.90
C PHE A 205 -7.71 17.20 -17.42
N TRP A 206 -7.35 16.85 -18.65
CA TRP A 206 -6.10 17.26 -19.32
C TRP A 206 -5.91 18.78 -19.38
N ASP A 207 -7.01 19.54 -19.44
CA ASP A 207 -6.99 21.01 -19.50
C ASP A 207 -6.72 21.69 -18.13
N ARG A 208 -6.84 20.97 -17.01
CA ARG A 208 -6.71 21.52 -15.65
C ARG A 208 -5.59 20.89 -14.83
N THR A 209 -4.96 19.85 -15.33
CA THR A 209 -3.83 19.19 -14.66
C THR A 209 -2.57 20.04 -14.80
N TRP A 210 -2.00 20.46 -13.67
CA TRP A 210 -0.63 20.96 -13.62
C TRP A 210 0.35 19.80 -13.88
N HIS A 211 1.36 19.97 -14.74
CA HIS A 211 2.33 18.92 -15.09
C HIS A 211 3.74 19.29 -14.61
N PRO A 212 4.34 18.55 -13.64
CA PRO A 212 5.73 18.80 -13.28
C PRO A 212 6.70 18.44 -14.41
N PRO A 213 7.81 19.17 -14.60
CA PRO A 213 8.70 19.01 -15.76
C PRO A 213 9.42 17.66 -15.82
N LEU A 214 9.67 17.03 -14.66
CA LEU A 214 10.38 15.74 -14.54
C LEU A 214 9.49 14.74 -13.77
N PRO A 215 8.44 14.17 -14.39
CA PRO A 215 7.48 13.29 -13.70
C PRO A 215 8.16 12.12 -12.99
N LEU A 216 9.15 11.51 -13.65
CA LEU A 216 9.87 10.35 -13.17
C LEU A 216 10.75 10.60 -11.94
N VAL A 217 10.99 11.85 -11.59
CA VAL A 217 11.83 12.23 -10.44
C VAL A 217 10.99 12.95 -9.39
N THR A 218 10.27 13.99 -9.81
CA THR A 218 9.53 14.86 -8.90
C THR A 218 8.38 14.14 -8.18
N ILE A 219 7.67 13.24 -8.86
CA ILE A 219 6.50 12.58 -8.27
C ILE A 219 6.89 11.47 -7.30
N PRO A 220 7.84 10.57 -7.61
CA PRO A 220 8.38 9.66 -6.61
C PRO A 220 8.90 10.40 -5.37
N ILE A 221 9.63 11.49 -5.53
CA ILE A 221 10.10 12.31 -4.40
C ILE A 221 8.94 12.90 -3.60
N ALA A 222 7.92 13.46 -4.27
CA ALA A 222 6.75 14.01 -3.60
C ALA A 222 5.95 12.94 -2.83
N VAL A 223 5.79 11.75 -3.41
CA VAL A 223 5.17 10.58 -2.76
C VAL A 223 6.02 10.12 -1.57
N GLY A 224 7.34 10.06 -1.72
CA GLY A 224 8.28 9.72 -0.65
C GLY A 224 8.24 10.70 0.51
N LEU A 225 8.29 12.01 0.23
CA LEU A 225 8.17 13.06 1.24
C LEU A 225 6.81 13.02 1.94
N SER A 226 5.74 12.77 1.19
CA SER A 226 4.38 12.63 1.74
C SER A 226 4.26 11.39 2.64
N GLY A 227 4.85 10.26 2.23
CA GLY A 227 4.93 9.04 3.03
C GLY A 227 5.72 9.22 4.32
N ILE A 228 6.90 9.85 4.25
CA ILE A 228 7.73 10.17 5.41
C ILE A 228 7.00 11.15 6.34
N GLY A 229 6.39 12.20 5.79
CA GLY A 229 5.63 13.19 6.56
C GLY A 229 4.45 12.55 7.29
N TRP A 230 3.68 11.70 6.61
CA TRP A 230 2.59 10.93 7.21
C TRP A 230 3.10 9.99 8.31
N TRP A 231 4.21 9.32 8.06
CA TRP A 231 4.81 8.45 9.06
C TRP A 231 5.21 9.23 10.32
N MET A 232 5.87 10.38 10.17
CA MET A 232 6.21 11.26 11.30
C MET A 232 4.98 11.74 12.06
N THR A 233 3.91 12.13 11.37
CA THR A 233 2.68 12.59 12.04
C THR A 233 1.98 11.45 12.77
N VAL A 234 1.85 10.27 12.18
CA VAL A 234 1.20 9.11 12.80
C VAL A 234 1.97 8.62 14.03
N GLN A 235 3.31 8.61 14.00
CA GLN A 235 4.09 8.23 15.17
C GLN A 235 3.87 9.14 16.38
N LYS A 236 3.58 10.42 16.16
CA LYS A 236 3.25 11.39 17.23
C LYS A 236 1.77 11.33 17.61
N ALA A 237 0.91 11.04 16.65
CA ALA A 237 -0.54 11.00 16.86
C ALA A 237 -0.98 9.76 17.65
N VAL A 238 -0.51 8.55 17.28
CA VAL A 238 -0.98 7.29 17.89
C VAL A 238 -0.88 7.28 19.43
N PRO A 239 0.25 7.71 20.06
CA PRO A 239 0.36 7.77 21.51
C PRO A 239 -0.62 8.74 22.19
N LEU A 240 -1.14 9.75 21.48
CA LEU A 240 -2.15 10.65 22.02
C LEU A 240 -3.51 9.96 22.18
N PHE A 241 -3.79 8.91 21.40
CA PHE A 241 -5.07 8.20 21.39
C PHE A 241 -5.01 6.83 22.06
N LEU A 242 -3.84 6.18 22.04
CA LEU A 242 -3.65 4.83 22.57
C LEU A 242 -2.42 4.78 23.48
N THR A 243 -2.58 4.16 24.65
CA THR A 243 -1.45 3.86 25.53
C THR A 243 -0.55 2.77 24.94
N ALA A 244 0.62 2.55 25.55
CA ALA A 244 1.53 1.46 25.16
C ALA A 244 0.87 0.07 25.20
N ASP A 245 -0.13 -0.12 26.06
CA ASP A 245 -0.89 -1.37 26.16
C ASP A 245 -2.10 -1.43 25.22
N GLY A 246 -2.30 -0.40 24.38
CA GLY A 246 -3.42 -0.32 23.43
C GLY A 246 -4.75 0.10 24.06
N ARG A 247 -4.74 0.65 25.28
CA ARG A 247 -5.95 1.21 25.92
C ARG A 247 -6.22 2.62 25.41
N PRO A 248 -7.48 3.04 25.22
CA PRO A 248 -7.79 4.42 24.87
C PRO A 248 -7.27 5.37 25.95
N THR A 249 -6.72 6.51 25.53
CA THR A 249 -6.32 7.60 26.42
C THR A 249 -7.54 8.47 26.77
N PRO A 250 -7.43 9.39 27.75
CA PRO A 250 -8.49 10.36 28.04
C PRO A 250 -8.89 11.22 26.82
N VAL A 251 -7.95 11.45 25.90
CA VAL A 251 -8.22 12.15 24.63
C VAL A 251 -9.11 11.30 23.72
N ALA A 252 -8.83 9.99 23.61
CA ALA A 252 -9.66 9.08 22.82
C ALA A 252 -11.05 8.89 23.44
N GLU A 253 -11.16 8.87 24.77
CA GLU A 253 -12.44 8.82 25.49
C GLU A 253 -13.23 10.11 25.31
N GLY A 254 -12.57 11.28 25.38
CA GLY A 254 -13.18 12.59 25.15
C GLY A 254 -13.65 12.82 23.71
N LEU A 255 -13.14 12.02 22.75
CA LEU A 255 -13.56 12.03 21.34
C LEU A 255 -14.45 10.83 20.98
N HIS A 256 -14.91 10.06 21.97
CA HIS A 256 -15.84 8.96 21.74
C HIS A 256 -17.20 9.50 21.29
N TRP A 257 -17.87 8.79 20.37
CA TRP A 257 -19.07 9.30 19.68
C TRP A 257 -20.18 9.77 20.63
N SER A 258 -20.43 9.05 21.71
CA SER A 258 -21.44 9.45 22.71
C SER A 258 -21.09 10.76 23.42
N VAL A 259 -19.80 11.02 23.66
CA VAL A 259 -19.31 12.25 24.29
C VAL A 259 -19.39 13.41 23.30
N VAL A 260 -19.00 13.18 22.05
CA VAL A 260 -19.11 14.16 20.95
C VAL A 260 -20.56 14.60 20.72
N GLN A 261 -21.51 13.66 20.82
CA GLN A 261 -22.93 13.99 20.72
C GLN A 261 -23.41 14.87 21.90
N SER A 262 -22.89 14.63 23.10
CA SER A 262 -23.27 15.41 24.29
C SER A 262 -22.61 16.78 24.38
N ASP A 263 -21.38 16.93 23.86
CA ASP A 263 -20.62 18.18 23.85
C ASP A 263 -19.81 18.35 22.54
N PRO A 264 -20.47 18.77 21.45
CA PRO A 264 -19.81 18.92 20.15
C PRO A 264 -18.78 20.07 20.14
N VAL A 265 -18.99 21.10 20.95
CA VAL A 265 -18.08 22.26 21.04
C VAL A 265 -16.81 21.87 21.79
N GLY A 266 -16.94 21.15 22.91
CA GLY A 266 -15.81 20.57 23.64
C GLY A 266 -15.01 19.61 22.76
N ALA A 267 -15.68 18.70 22.04
CA ALA A 267 -15.02 17.80 21.11
C ALA A 267 -14.25 18.51 19.99
N ALA A 268 -14.83 19.56 19.39
CA ALA A 268 -14.15 20.37 18.39
C ALA A 268 -12.90 21.08 18.96
N SER A 269 -12.99 21.63 20.18
CA SER A 269 -11.86 22.26 20.87
C SER A 269 -10.75 21.26 21.21
N LEU A 270 -11.12 20.04 21.62
CA LEU A 270 -10.19 18.96 21.90
C LEU A 270 -9.47 18.50 20.63
N CYS A 271 -10.21 18.34 19.52
CA CYS A 271 -9.63 18.02 18.21
C CYS A 271 -8.62 19.09 17.75
N LEU A 272 -8.98 20.37 17.87
CA LEU A 272 -8.06 21.49 17.56
C LEU A 272 -6.80 21.45 18.44
N THR A 273 -6.94 21.11 19.72
CA THR A 273 -5.81 20.98 20.65
C THR A 273 -4.89 19.83 20.26
N VAL A 274 -5.45 18.68 19.88
CA VAL A 274 -4.70 17.52 19.38
C VAL A 274 -3.94 17.86 18.11
N VAL A 275 -4.60 18.47 17.12
CA VAL A 275 -3.95 18.88 15.87
C VAL A 275 -2.81 19.87 16.13
N LYS A 276 -3.04 20.84 17.02
CA LYS A 276 -2.02 21.82 17.42
C LYS A 276 -0.83 21.17 18.12
N GLU A 277 -1.08 20.16 18.95
CA GLU A 277 -0.03 19.43 19.65
C GLU A 277 0.80 18.57 18.69
N ILE A 278 0.16 17.84 17.77
CA ILE A 278 0.86 17.08 16.72
C ILE A 278 1.73 18.03 15.88
N PHE A 279 1.17 19.15 15.42
CA PHE A 279 1.92 20.14 14.66
C PHE A 279 3.10 20.70 15.45
N ARG A 280 2.90 21.02 16.73
CA ARG A 280 3.96 21.51 17.63
C ARG A 280 5.08 20.50 17.78
N GLN A 281 4.77 19.21 17.95
CA GLN A 281 5.78 18.15 18.07
C GLN A 281 6.58 17.98 16.77
N VAL A 282 5.90 17.96 15.62
CA VAL A 282 6.56 17.86 14.31
C VAL A 282 7.48 19.07 14.06
N VAL A 283 7.00 20.29 14.35
CA VAL A 283 7.81 21.51 14.21
C VAL A 283 8.99 21.53 15.17
N ARG A 284 8.82 21.07 16.42
CA ARG A 284 9.92 20.97 17.39
C ARG A 284 11.03 20.03 16.87
N ASP A 285 10.67 18.92 16.25
CA ASP A 285 11.63 17.96 15.69
C ASP A 285 12.27 18.48 14.39
N ALA A 286 11.55 19.29 13.60
CA ALA A 286 12.04 19.85 12.34
C ALA A 286 12.85 21.16 12.48
N ALA A 287 12.54 21.99 13.48
CA ALA A 287 13.22 23.25 13.75
C ALA A 287 14.76 23.15 13.85
N PRO A 288 15.35 22.18 14.57
CA PRO A 288 16.81 22.06 14.64
C PRO A 288 17.44 21.71 13.28
N LEU A 289 16.76 20.93 12.43
CA LEU A 289 17.24 20.59 11.08
C LEU A 289 17.31 21.80 10.16
N TRP A 290 16.47 22.80 10.40
CA TRP A 290 16.48 24.06 9.64
C TRP A 290 17.55 25.04 10.15
N GLN A 291 17.78 25.06 11.46
CA GLN A 291 18.73 25.98 12.10
C GLN A 291 20.19 25.50 11.98
N GLN A 292 20.40 24.18 11.95
CA GLN A 292 21.70 23.56 11.69
C GLN A 292 21.47 22.44 10.66
N PRO A 293 22.05 22.51 9.45
CA PRO A 293 21.89 21.48 8.44
C PRO A 293 22.67 20.23 8.84
N GLN A 294 22.12 19.48 9.78
CA GLN A 294 22.58 18.18 10.22
C GLN A 294 21.61 17.12 9.74
N LEU A 295 22.12 15.89 9.55
CA LEU A 295 21.26 14.75 9.24
C LEU A 295 20.26 14.51 10.38
N PRO A 296 19.05 14.00 10.10
CA PRO A 296 18.14 13.52 11.14
C PRO A 296 18.83 12.57 12.13
N MET A 297 18.50 12.64 13.42
CA MET A 297 19.14 11.84 14.48
C MET A 297 19.13 10.34 14.18
N VAL A 298 18.10 9.85 13.47
CA VAL A 298 17.98 8.45 13.00
C VAL A 298 19.09 8.06 12.02
N LEU A 299 19.53 9.00 11.17
CA LEU A 299 20.59 8.81 10.19
C LEU A 299 21.98 9.12 10.75
N GLN A 300 22.07 9.78 11.91
CA GLN A 300 23.34 10.01 12.63
C GLN A 300 23.76 8.80 13.47
N ASN A 301 22.78 8.12 14.08
CA ASN A 301 23.04 6.94 14.90
C ASN A 301 23.27 5.70 14.02
N PRO A 302 24.42 5.01 14.11
CA PRO A 302 24.75 3.90 13.23
C PRO A 302 23.77 2.72 13.35
N SER A 303 23.37 2.36 14.57
CA SER A 303 22.40 1.29 14.82
C SER A 303 21.01 1.59 14.24
N SER A 304 20.54 2.82 14.43
CA SER A 304 19.26 3.29 13.89
C SER A 304 19.29 3.40 12.36
N CYS A 305 20.41 3.84 11.79
CA CYS A 305 20.61 3.96 10.35
C CYS A 305 20.62 2.58 9.66
N VAL A 306 21.36 1.61 10.22
CA VAL A 306 21.35 0.22 9.76
C VAL A 306 19.94 -0.37 9.83
N SER A 307 19.21 -0.12 10.92
CA SER A 307 17.84 -0.60 11.09
C SER A 307 16.89 0.02 10.05
N LEU A 308 17.00 1.32 9.80
CA LEU A 308 16.23 2.04 8.79
C LEU A 308 16.51 1.52 7.39
N TYR A 309 17.78 1.33 7.07
CA TYR A 309 18.26 0.78 5.80
C TYR A 309 17.70 -0.62 5.55
N LEU A 310 17.85 -1.54 6.51
CA LEU A 310 17.36 -2.92 6.39
C LEU A 310 15.84 -2.99 6.29
N ALA A 311 15.12 -2.16 7.04
CA ALA A 311 13.67 -2.09 6.98
C ALA A 311 13.20 -1.55 5.62
N ALA A 312 13.80 -0.48 5.12
CA ALA A 312 13.50 0.07 3.80
C ALA A 312 13.80 -0.95 2.69
N ALA A 313 14.93 -1.66 2.75
CA ALA A 313 15.31 -2.69 1.79
C ALA A 313 14.31 -3.86 1.79
N SER A 314 13.94 -4.34 2.98
CA SER A 314 12.97 -5.44 3.14
C SER A 314 11.59 -5.04 2.62
N MET A 315 11.12 -3.84 2.95
CA MET A 315 9.85 -3.29 2.45
C MET A 315 9.84 -3.19 0.92
N THR A 316 10.92 -2.67 0.34
CA THR A 316 11.12 -2.55 -1.11
C THR A 316 11.06 -3.92 -1.77
N LEU A 317 11.78 -4.91 -1.23
CA LEU A 317 11.82 -6.28 -1.75
C LEU A 317 10.46 -6.97 -1.67
N VAL A 318 9.76 -6.86 -0.55
CA VAL A 318 8.42 -7.46 -0.38
C VAL A 318 7.43 -6.82 -1.35
N HIS A 319 7.42 -5.49 -1.48
CA HIS A 319 6.49 -4.84 -2.39
C HIS A 319 6.79 -5.17 -3.86
N VAL A 320 8.06 -5.26 -4.26
CA VAL A 320 8.44 -5.71 -5.62
C VAL A 320 8.02 -7.16 -5.84
N PHE A 321 8.25 -8.05 -4.88
CA PHE A 321 7.80 -9.43 -4.97
C PHE A 321 6.28 -9.50 -5.15
N ILE A 322 5.53 -8.68 -4.42
CA ILE A 322 4.07 -8.61 -4.51
C ILE A 322 3.62 -8.03 -5.85
N LEU A 323 4.33 -7.05 -6.41
CA LEU A 323 4.06 -6.57 -7.77
C LEU A 323 4.25 -7.69 -8.82
N LEU A 324 5.28 -8.53 -8.66
CA LEU A 324 5.55 -9.65 -9.56
C LEU A 324 4.57 -10.81 -9.35
N ALA A 325 4.16 -11.06 -8.11
CA ALA A 325 3.22 -12.11 -7.74
C ALA A 325 1.77 -11.72 -8.06
N LYS A 326 1.43 -10.43 -8.06
CA LYS A 326 0.06 -9.93 -8.27
C LYS A 326 -0.60 -10.49 -9.55
N PRO A 327 0.03 -10.47 -10.74
CA PRO A 327 -0.56 -11.08 -11.93
C PRO A 327 -0.86 -12.58 -11.76
N VAL A 328 0.02 -13.31 -11.06
CA VAL A 328 -0.18 -14.73 -10.75
C VAL A 328 -1.35 -14.91 -9.79
N VAL A 329 -1.44 -14.06 -8.77
CA VAL A 329 -2.55 -14.05 -7.80
C VAL A 329 -3.87 -13.71 -8.49
N ASP A 330 -3.90 -12.69 -9.33
CA ASP A 330 -5.08 -12.30 -10.11
C ASP A 330 -5.51 -13.43 -11.06
N PHE A 331 -4.55 -14.12 -11.71
CA PHE A 331 -4.81 -15.29 -12.52
C PHE A 331 -5.35 -16.47 -11.70
N VAL A 332 -4.76 -16.78 -10.56
CA VAL A 332 -5.21 -17.87 -9.68
C VAL A 332 -6.60 -17.57 -9.11
N PHE A 333 -6.87 -16.34 -8.67
CA PHE A 333 -8.20 -15.93 -8.24
C PHE A 333 -9.18 -15.97 -9.41
N GLY A 334 -8.81 -15.50 -10.60
CA GLY A 334 -9.63 -15.59 -11.80
C GLY A 334 -9.96 -17.04 -12.16
N ALA A 335 -8.97 -17.94 -12.13
CA ALA A 335 -9.15 -19.36 -12.35
C ALA A 335 -10.00 -20.00 -11.24
N PHE A 336 -9.81 -19.61 -9.98
CA PHE A 336 -10.64 -20.05 -8.86
C PHE A 336 -12.09 -19.59 -9.00
N PHE A 337 -12.34 -18.34 -9.41
CA PHE A 337 -13.68 -17.82 -9.70
C PHE A 337 -14.30 -18.40 -10.96
N PHE A 338 -13.48 -18.81 -11.94
CA PHE A 338 -13.91 -19.52 -13.13
C PHE A 338 -14.29 -20.97 -12.82
N VAL A 339 -13.56 -21.63 -11.92
CA VAL A 339 -13.85 -22.98 -11.43
C VAL A 339 -14.96 -22.98 -10.37
N LEU A 340 -15.14 -21.86 -9.67
CA LEU A 340 -16.29 -21.67 -8.79
C LEU A 340 -17.55 -21.77 -9.64
N PRO A 341 -18.48 -22.66 -9.26
CA PRO A 341 -19.70 -22.83 -10.00
C PRO A 341 -20.49 -21.52 -10.07
N THR A 342 -20.85 -21.12 -11.29
CA THR A 342 -21.69 -19.95 -11.58
C THR A 342 -23.14 -20.15 -11.16
N ASP A 343 -23.50 -21.37 -10.75
CA ASP A 343 -24.85 -21.74 -10.35
C ASP A 343 -25.17 -21.27 -8.91
N PRO A 344 -26.23 -20.48 -8.69
CA PRO A 344 -26.59 -19.94 -7.37
C PRO A 344 -26.84 -21.00 -6.29
N THR A 345 -27.17 -22.23 -6.68
CA THR A 345 -27.34 -23.38 -5.79
C THR A 345 -26.03 -23.79 -5.11
N LEU A 346 -24.89 -23.69 -5.80
CA LEU A 346 -23.57 -24.02 -5.26
C LEU A 346 -23.00 -22.89 -4.40
N TRP A 347 -23.33 -21.63 -4.69
CA TRP A 347 -23.08 -20.51 -3.77
C TRP A 347 -23.87 -20.69 -2.47
N GLY A 348 -25.13 -21.14 -2.55
CA GLY A 348 -25.93 -21.49 -1.38
C GLY A 348 -25.31 -22.62 -0.56
N LEU A 349 -24.81 -23.67 -1.21
CA LEU A 349 -24.14 -24.80 -0.54
C LEU A 349 -22.76 -24.42 0.03
N ALA A 350 -21.98 -23.58 -0.65
CA ALA A 350 -20.71 -23.05 -0.14
C ALA A 350 -20.93 -22.07 1.02
N LEU A 351 -22.00 -21.27 0.99
CA LEU A 351 -22.44 -20.44 2.11
C LEU A 351 -22.84 -21.32 3.30
N ILE A 352 -23.62 -22.38 3.08
CA ILE A 352 -24.00 -23.33 4.15
C ILE A 352 -22.77 -24.07 4.69
N GLY A 353 -21.82 -24.43 3.83
CA GLY A 353 -20.56 -25.06 4.20
C GLY A 353 -19.63 -24.13 4.99
N THR A 354 -19.56 -22.84 4.63
CA THR A 354 -18.80 -21.83 5.36
C THR A 354 -19.47 -21.42 6.67
N ILE A 355 -20.79 -21.35 6.73
CA ILE A 355 -21.56 -21.20 7.98
C ILE A 355 -21.34 -22.43 8.86
N GLY A 356 -21.39 -23.64 8.30
CA GLY A 356 -21.08 -24.88 9.00
C GLY A 356 -19.65 -24.87 9.54
N GLY A 357 -18.68 -24.48 8.72
CA GLY A 357 -17.27 -24.29 9.08
C GLY A 357 -17.08 -23.27 10.21
N ALA A 358 -17.76 -22.13 10.14
CA ALA A 358 -17.72 -21.08 11.15
C ALA A 358 -18.35 -21.54 12.47
N VAL A 359 -19.48 -22.26 12.43
CA VAL A 359 -20.12 -22.87 13.61
C VAL A 359 -19.22 -23.94 14.23
N THR A 360 -18.47 -24.69 13.42
CA THR A 360 -17.50 -25.67 13.93
C THR A 360 -16.26 -25.03 14.55
N LEU A 361 -15.75 -23.95 13.97
CA LEU A 361 -14.69 -23.13 14.58
C LEU A 361 -15.15 -22.49 15.90
N TRP A 362 -16.42 -22.08 15.97
CA TRP A 362 -17.05 -21.55 17.18
C TRP A 362 -17.17 -22.60 18.29
N ARG A 363 -17.49 -23.85 17.94
CA ARG A 363 -17.65 -24.97 18.89
C ARG A 363 -16.37 -25.77 19.15
N MET A 364 -15.25 -25.37 18.56
CA MET A 364 -13.93 -26.00 18.77
C MET A 364 -13.47 -25.92 20.24
N ASN A 365 -14.08 -25.03 21.04
CA ASN A 365 -13.87 -24.92 22.48
C ASN A 365 -14.53 -26.04 23.31
N ASP A 366 -15.42 -26.85 22.73
CA ASP A 366 -16.22 -27.87 23.46
C ASP A 366 -15.68 -29.32 23.30
N GLY A 367 -14.45 -29.49 22.78
CA GLY A 367 -13.71 -30.76 22.87
C GLY A 367 -14.17 -31.92 21.97
N LEU A 368 -15.16 -31.73 21.09
CA LEU A 368 -15.60 -32.75 20.11
C LEU A 368 -14.95 -32.53 18.74
N VAL A 369 -13.76 -33.09 18.54
CA VAL A 369 -12.79 -32.65 17.51
C VAL A 369 -12.98 -33.30 16.13
N TYR A 370 -13.86 -34.29 15.90
CA TYR A 370 -13.79 -35.05 14.62
C TYR A 370 -15.09 -35.24 13.83
N VAL A 371 -16.26 -35.23 14.46
CA VAL A 371 -17.54 -35.49 13.77
C VAL A 371 -17.91 -34.41 12.75
N PRO A 372 -17.74 -33.10 13.01
CA PRO A 372 -18.17 -32.07 12.07
C PRO A 372 -17.23 -31.90 10.86
N HIS A 373 -15.94 -32.17 11.01
CA HIS A 373 -14.98 -32.16 9.91
C HIS A 373 -15.30 -33.23 8.87
N ILE A 374 -15.74 -34.41 9.33
CA ILE A 374 -16.20 -35.50 8.46
C ILE A 374 -17.46 -35.08 7.71
N VAL A 375 -18.42 -34.42 8.38
CA VAL A 375 -19.64 -33.93 7.73
C VAL A 375 -19.34 -32.84 6.69
N GLY A 376 -18.43 -31.90 7.00
CA GLY A 376 -17.97 -30.89 6.05
C GLY A 376 -17.23 -31.49 4.84
N LEU A 377 -16.34 -32.47 5.07
CA LEU A 377 -15.68 -33.23 4.02
C LEU A 377 -16.68 -34.03 3.17
N CYS A 378 -17.65 -34.69 3.79
CA CYS A 378 -18.71 -35.41 3.08
C CYS A 378 -19.57 -34.46 2.24
N ALA A 379 -19.90 -33.26 2.73
CA ALA A 379 -20.65 -32.28 1.97
C ALA A 379 -19.85 -31.75 0.76
N ILE A 380 -18.56 -31.49 0.93
CA ILE A 380 -17.65 -31.09 -0.16
C ILE A 380 -17.48 -32.24 -1.18
N THR A 381 -17.28 -33.47 -0.70
CA THR A 381 -17.13 -34.66 -1.57
C THR A 381 -18.42 -34.95 -2.34
N PHE A 382 -19.58 -34.80 -1.70
CA PHE A 382 -20.90 -34.94 -2.33
C PHE A 382 -21.14 -33.85 -3.38
N SER A 383 -20.72 -32.62 -3.11
CA SER A 383 -20.78 -31.50 -4.06
C SER A 383 -19.86 -31.73 -5.27
N LEU A 384 -18.68 -32.31 -5.06
CA LEU A 384 -17.75 -32.69 -6.13
C LEU A 384 -18.28 -33.86 -6.97
N LEU A 385 -18.90 -34.87 -6.34
CA LEU A 385 -19.49 -36.02 -7.02
C LEU A 385 -20.69 -35.64 -7.91
N LEU A 386 -21.53 -34.70 -7.44
CA LEU A 386 -22.64 -34.18 -8.24
C LEU A 386 -22.19 -33.37 -9.46
N ASN A 387 -21.00 -32.76 -9.41
CA ASN A 387 -20.44 -31.98 -10.52
C ASN A 387 -19.63 -32.84 -11.52
N GLY A 388 -19.30 -34.09 -11.17
CA GLY A 388 -18.43 -34.97 -11.96
C GLY A 388 -19.12 -36.04 -12.80
N PHE A 389 -20.45 -36.17 -12.76
CA PHE A 389 -21.18 -37.24 -13.47
C PHE A 389 -22.28 -36.78 -14.44
N CYS A 390 -22.47 -35.47 -14.62
CA CYS A 390 -23.43 -34.92 -15.57
C CYS A 390 -22.84 -33.77 -16.43
N ALA A 391 -21.61 -33.98 -16.94
CA ALA A 391 -21.08 -33.23 -18.09
C ALA A 391 -20.34 -34.21 -19.01
#